data_AF-A0A821VLE3-F1
#
_entry.id   AF-A0A821VLE3-F1
#
_cell.length_a   1.000
_cell.length_b   1.000
_cell.length_c   1.000
_cell.angle_alpha   90.00
_cell.angle_beta   90.00
_cell.angle_gamma   90.00
#
_symmetry.space_group_name_H-M   'P 1'
#
loop_
_entity.id
_entity.type
_entity.pdbx_description
1 polymer ?
#
loop_
_entity_poly.entity_id
_entity_poly.type
_entity_poly.pdbx_seq_one_letter_code
_entity_poly.pdbx_strand_id
1 'polypeptide(L)'
;MSSRVETYLNERKSAGGSLANEWLEFESLYQSRLWHELTLRITQFVHREELQQGDQLIKFYENFLSDFEHRINQLALVEIIIPITRTFKQVDQAIQFIQQIREKVKSNSLAVLLCDITIGKAYLVTKNLLEAKKIIEDLAPKFDELDHLTTVHSRFYDLASNYYRVMGNHSEYYQNALKYLGCIDNSSIPLKEKAERAFNLGLAALLAENVYNFGEILQ
;
A
#
# COMPACT_ATOMS: atom_id res chain seq x y z
N MET A 1 -11.92 27.63 2.47
CA MET A 1 -12.28 26.40 1.75
C MET A 1 -12.25 26.71 0.27
N SER A 2 -11.70 25.84 -0.58
CA SER A 2 -11.87 26.00 -2.02
C SER A 2 -13.34 25.73 -2.37
N SER A 3 -13.94 26.56 -3.23
CA SER A 3 -15.34 26.40 -3.65
C SER A 3 -15.63 25.00 -4.23
N ARG A 4 -14.62 24.34 -4.81
CA ARG A 4 -14.70 22.96 -5.32
C ARG A 4 -14.95 21.92 -4.21
N VAL A 5 -14.31 22.08 -3.05
CA VAL A 5 -14.46 21.18 -1.90
C VAL A 5 -15.87 21.30 -1.32
N GLU A 6 -16.36 22.53 -1.13
CA GLU A 6 -17.71 22.77 -0.62
C GLU A 6 -18.78 22.23 -1.57
N THR A 7 -18.59 22.40 -2.88
CA THR A 7 -19.54 21.88 -3.88
C THR A 7 -19.56 20.35 -3.90
N TYR A 8 -18.38 19.71 -3.86
CA TYR A 8 -18.26 18.25 -3.84
C TYR A 8 -18.80 17.63 -2.55
N LEU A 9 -18.55 18.25 -1.39
CA LEU A 9 -19.10 17.80 -0.11
C LEU A 9 -20.63 17.95 -0.08
N ASN A 10 -21.18 19.03 -0.64
CA ASN A 10 -22.63 19.24 -0.71
C ASN A 10 -23.34 18.28 -1.68
N GLU A 11 -22.72 17.92 -2.81
CA GLU A 11 -23.22 16.85 -3.70
C GLU A 11 -23.23 15.48 -3.01
N ARG A 12 -22.21 15.18 -2.19
CA ARG A 12 -22.13 13.89 -1.48
C ARG A 12 -23.07 13.80 -0.28
N LYS A 13 -23.35 14.91 0.39
CA LYS A 13 -24.40 14.99 1.43
C LYS A 13 -25.80 14.78 0.83
N SER A 14 -26.06 15.33 -0.35
CA SER A 14 -27.36 15.21 -1.03
C SER A 14 -27.59 13.85 -1.68
N ALA A 15 -26.54 13.05 -1.90
CA ALA A 15 -26.64 11.67 -2.38
C ALA A 15 -27.29 10.69 -1.37
N GLY A 16 -27.43 11.07 -0.09
CA GLY A 16 -28.24 10.36 0.92
C GLY A 16 -27.81 8.92 1.20
N GLY A 17 -27.12 8.68 2.33
CA GLY A 17 -26.75 7.34 2.78
C GLY A 17 -25.97 7.34 4.10
N SER A 18 -25.60 6.15 4.60
CA SER A 18 -24.83 5.96 5.86
C SER A 18 -23.52 6.76 5.92
N LEU A 19 -22.99 7.18 4.76
CA LEU A 19 -21.74 7.95 4.63
C LEU A 19 -21.94 9.46 4.86
N ALA A 20 -23.17 9.98 4.86
CA ALA A 20 -23.44 11.43 4.95
C ALA A 20 -22.95 12.06 6.27
N ASN A 21 -23.01 11.31 7.38
CA ASN A 21 -22.50 11.76 8.68
C ASN A 21 -20.96 11.88 8.67
N GLU A 22 -20.26 10.98 7.98
CA GLU A 22 -18.79 11.03 7.88
C GLU A 22 -18.33 12.19 6.99
N TRP A 23 -19.09 12.52 5.94
CA TRP A 23 -18.84 13.72 5.14
C TRP A 23 -19.03 15.02 5.94
N LEU A 24 -19.99 15.06 6.86
CA LEU A 24 -20.17 16.19 7.79
C LEU A 24 -19.04 16.29 8.81
N GLU A 25 -18.55 15.15 9.32
CA GLU A 25 -17.37 15.11 10.19
C GLU A 25 -16.10 15.56 9.44
N PHE A 26 -15.92 15.17 8.18
CA PHE A 26 -14.79 15.65 7.38
C PHE A 26 -14.82 17.16 7.18
N GLU A 27 -15.99 17.75 6.95
CA GLU A 27 -16.13 19.19 6.82
C GLU A 27 -15.84 19.91 8.14
N SER A 28 -16.34 19.42 9.27
CA SER A 28 -16.09 20.04 10.58
C SER A 28 -14.61 19.95 10.98
N LEU A 29 -13.97 18.82 10.72
CA LEU A 29 -12.53 18.62 10.93
C LEU A 29 -11.70 19.51 9.99
N TYR A 30 -12.11 19.67 8.73
CA TYR A 30 -11.48 20.56 7.77
C TYR A 30 -11.61 22.03 8.19
N GLN A 31 -12.81 22.47 8.59
CA GLN A 31 -13.06 23.82 9.11
C GLN A 31 -12.24 24.12 10.36
N SER A 32 -12.13 23.13 11.26
CA SER A 32 -11.34 23.21 12.49
C SER A 32 -9.83 23.04 12.26
N ARG A 33 -9.39 22.79 11.01
CA ARG A 33 -7.99 22.56 10.61
C ARG A 33 -7.30 21.40 11.36
N LEU A 34 -8.06 20.38 11.75
CA LEU A 34 -7.57 19.19 12.44
C LEU A 34 -7.06 18.14 11.45
N TRP A 35 -5.92 18.42 10.81
CA TRP A 35 -5.39 17.61 9.71
C TRP A 35 -5.04 16.17 10.10
N HIS A 36 -4.51 15.96 11.31
CA HIS A 36 -4.11 14.62 11.75
C HIS A 36 -5.31 13.69 11.95
N GLU A 37 -6.34 14.18 12.66
CA GLU A 37 -7.56 13.42 12.89
C GLU A 37 -8.34 13.19 11.59
N LEU A 38 -8.37 14.21 10.73
CA LEU A 38 -8.92 14.09 9.38
C LEU A 38 -8.22 12.96 8.61
N THR A 39 -6.89 12.88 8.64
CA THR A 39 -6.17 11.82 7.93
C THR A 39 -6.44 10.43 8.49
N LEU A 40 -6.53 10.28 9.81
CA LEU A 40 -6.86 8.99 10.42
C LEU A 40 -8.26 8.51 9.99
N ARG A 41 -9.24 9.42 10.02
CA ARG A 41 -10.60 9.11 9.58
C ARG A 41 -10.68 8.82 8.08
N ILE A 42 -9.94 9.55 7.24
CA ILE A 42 -9.84 9.26 5.81
C ILE A 42 -9.21 7.89 5.57
N THR A 43 -8.13 7.55 6.28
CA THR A 43 -7.51 6.22 6.16
C THR A 43 -8.53 5.14 6.49
N GLN A 44 -9.31 5.26 7.56
CA GLN A 44 -10.38 4.31 7.89
C GLN A 44 -11.49 4.27 6.83
N PHE A 45 -11.86 5.43 6.28
CA PHE A 45 -12.90 5.57 5.27
C PHE A 45 -12.53 4.89 3.95
N VAL A 46 -11.28 5.03 3.51
CA VAL A 46 -10.77 4.49 2.23
C VAL A 46 -10.69 2.95 2.25
N HIS A 47 -10.66 2.32 3.42
CA HIS A 47 -10.68 0.86 3.55
C HIS A 47 -12.09 0.25 3.44
N ARG A 48 -13.17 1.05 3.42
CA ARG A 48 -14.54 0.53 3.28
C ARG A 48 -14.82 0.04 1.85
N GLU A 49 -15.35 -1.18 1.75
CA GLU A 49 -15.68 -1.83 0.48
C GLU A 49 -16.68 -1.02 -0.37
N GLU A 50 -17.55 -0.24 0.27
CA GLU A 50 -18.55 0.62 -0.39
C GLU A 50 -17.94 1.70 -1.29
N LEU A 51 -16.72 2.14 -0.99
CA LEU A 51 -16.02 3.19 -1.74
C LEU A 51 -15.01 2.65 -2.74
N GLN A 52 -14.61 1.38 -2.59
CA GLN A 52 -13.78 0.68 -3.58
C GLN A 52 -14.53 0.40 -4.88
N GLN A 53 -15.84 0.68 -4.93
CA GLN A 53 -16.66 0.57 -6.13
C GLN A 53 -16.65 1.86 -6.97
N GLY A 54 -15.89 1.82 -8.06
CA GLY A 54 -15.91 2.82 -9.13
C GLY A 54 -14.99 4.03 -8.93
N ASP A 55 -15.11 5.04 -9.80
CA ASP A 55 -14.19 6.19 -9.85
C ASP A 55 -14.38 7.22 -8.70
N GLN A 56 -15.08 6.84 -7.63
CA GLN A 56 -15.45 7.74 -6.54
C GLN A 56 -14.24 8.16 -5.69
N LEU A 57 -13.31 7.22 -5.46
CA LEU A 57 -12.07 7.47 -4.73
C LEU A 57 -11.10 8.38 -5.51
N ILE A 58 -11.08 8.25 -6.84
CA ILE A 58 -10.26 9.09 -7.71
C ILE A 58 -10.78 10.53 -7.68
N LYS A 59 -12.09 10.72 -7.82
CA LYS A 59 -12.74 12.04 -7.69
C LYS A 59 -12.58 12.65 -6.29
N PHE A 60 -12.58 11.83 -5.26
CA PHE A 60 -12.29 12.29 -3.90
C PHE A 60 -10.85 12.78 -3.77
N TYR A 61 -9.88 12.09 -4.37
CA TYR A 61 -8.50 12.54 -4.36
C TYR A 61 -8.32 13.89 -5.09
N GLU A 62 -8.84 13.99 -6.31
CA GLU A 62 -8.70 15.19 -7.14
C GLU A 62 -9.41 16.42 -6.55
N ASN A 63 -10.61 16.23 -5.98
CA ASN A 63 -11.42 17.35 -5.50
C ASN A 63 -11.18 17.71 -4.03
N PHE A 64 -10.67 16.77 -3.22
CA PHE A 64 -10.55 16.96 -1.77
C PHE A 64 -9.11 16.84 -1.27
N LEU A 65 -8.46 15.70 -1.46
CA LEU A 65 -7.11 15.47 -0.90
C LEU A 65 -6.04 16.39 -1.49
N SER A 66 -6.16 16.75 -2.77
CA SER A 66 -5.20 17.63 -3.45
C SER A 66 -5.04 19.00 -2.78
N ASP A 67 -6.08 19.51 -2.11
CA ASP A 67 -6.03 20.84 -1.47
C ASP A 67 -5.19 20.88 -0.19
N PHE A 68 -5.07 19.76 0.53
CA PHE A 68 -4.41 19.73 1.84
C PHE A 68 -3.30 18.67 1.95
N GLU A 69 -2.92 18.02 0.85
CA GLU A 69 -1.81 17.06 0.79
C GLU A 69 -0.50 17.59 1.40
N HIS A 70 -0.22 18.89 1.26
CA HIS A 70 0.97 19.55 1.79
C HIS A 70 0.99 19.69 3.33
N ARG A 71 -0.16 19.49 4.00
CA ARG A 71 -0.31 19.63 5.46
C ARG A 71 -0.37 18.28 6.18
N ILE A 72 -0.42 17.19 5.41
CA ILE A 72 -0.59 15.83 5.90
C ILE A 72 0.78 15.16 6.02
N ASN A 73 0.89 14.18 6.93
CA ASN A 73 2.03 13.27 6.94
C ASN A 73 2.10 12.50 5.61
N GLN A 74 3.21 12.69 4.92
CA GLN A 74 3.56 12.04 3.66
C GLN A 74 3.35 10.51 3.67
N LEU A 75 3.68 9.82 4.77
CA LEU A 75 3.44 8.37 4.87
C LEU A 75 1.95 8.02 4.84
N ALA A 76 1.14 8.72 5.64
CA ALA A 76 -0.31 8.52 5.68
C ALA A 76 -0.97 8.84 4.33
N LEU A 77 -0.46 9.85 3.61
CA LEU A 77 -0.91 10.16 2.25
C LEU A 77 -0.70 8.97 1.31
N VAL A 78 0.48 8.34 1.32
CA VAL A 78 0.74 7.18 0.45
C VAL A 78 -0.12 5.96 0.88
N GLU A 79 -0.38 5.78 2.17
CA GLU A 79 -1.31 4.72 2.62
C GLU A 79 -2.73 4.91 2.11
N ILE A 80 -3.22 6.15 2.07
CA ILE A 80 -4.52 6.49 1.48
C ILE A 80 -4.52 6.24 -0.03
N ILE A 81 -3.40 6.47 -0.70
CA ILE A 81 -3.27 6.34 -2.15
C ILE A 81 -3.26 4.87 -2.60
N ILE A 82 -2.73 3.94 -1.81
CA ILE A 82 -2.64 2.52 -2.20
C ILE A 82 -4.00 1.89 -2.55
N PRO A 83 -5.07 2.06 -1.76
CA PRO A 83 -6.39 1.57 -2.16
C PRO A 83 -6.95 2.29 -3.39
N ILE A 84 -6.64 3.57 -3.56
CA ILE A 84 -7.08 4.36 -4.74
C ILE A 84 -6.44 3.79 -6.01
N THR A 85 -5.14 3.44 -5.97
CA THR A 85 -4.42 2.87 -7.12
C THR A 85 -4.99 1.52 -7.56
N ARG A 86 -5.55 0.74 -6.63
CA ARG A 86 -6.25 -0.53 -6.93
C ARG A 86 -7.60 -0.34 -7.64
N THR A 87 -8.19 0.84 -7.52
CA THR A 87 -9.50 1.16 -8.11
C THR A 87 -9.39 1.53 -9.58
N PHE A 88 -8.18 1.89 -10.06
CA PHE A 88 -7.95 2.17 -11.48
C PHE A 88 -8.07 0.90 -12.32
N LYS A 89 -8.83 0.99 -13.41
CA LYS A 89 -8.98 -0.09 -14.40
C LYS A 89 -7.71 -0.32 -15.23
N GLN A 90 -6.90 0.72 -15.41
CA GLN A 90 -5.65 0.67 -16.18
C GLN A 90 -4.46 0.85 -15.25
N VAL A 91 -3.53 -0.11 -15.29
CA VAL A 91 -2.35 -0.10 -14.42
C VAL A 91 -1.39 1.03 -14.79
N ASP A 92 -1.30 1.41 -16.07
CA ASP A 92 -0.44 2.51 -16.53
C ASP A 92 -0.85 3.85 -15.92
N GLN A 93 -2.16 4.12 -15.80
CA GLN A 93 -2.67 5.32 -15.15
C GLN A 93 -2.35 5.33 -13.66
N ALA A 94 -2.48 4.17 -12.99
CA ALA A 94 -2.11 4.02 -11.60
C ALA A 94 -0.61 4.27 -11.37
N ILE A 95 0.26 3.78 -12.27
CA ILE A 95 1.71 4.00 -12.20
C ILE A 95 2.04 5.49 -12.38
N GLN A 96 1.48 6.14 -13.40
CA GLN A 96 1.70 7.57 -13.63
C GLN A 96 1.25 8.41 -12.42
N PHE A 97 0.11 8.06 -11.83
CA PHE A 97 -0.40 8.71 -10.64
C PHE A 97 0.55 8.54 -9.43
N ILE A 98 1.03 7.32 -9.17
CA ILE A 98 1.99 7.07 -8.08
C ILE A 98 3.31 7.82 -8.34
N GLN A 99 3.77 7.90 -9.58
CA GLN A 99 4.96 8.68 -9.94
C GLN A 99 4.79 10.18 -9.64
N GLN A 100 3.63 10.77 -9.95
CA GLN A 100 3.35 12.16 -9.58
C GLN A 100 3.38 12.38 -8.07
N ILE A 101 2.82 11.45 -7.30
CA ILE A 101 2.84 11.51 -5.84
C ILE A 101 4.26 11.33 -5.31
N ARG A 102 5.04 10.42 -5.87
CA ARG A 102 6.45 10.22 -5.53
C ARG A 102 7.24 11.53 -5.64
N GLU A 103 6.99 12.31 -6.68
CA GLU A 103 7.64 13.61 -6.88
C GLU A 103 7.26 14.64 -5.82
N LYS A 104 6.03 14.59 -5.31
CA LYS A 104 5.55 15.47 -4.22
C LYS A 104 6.04 15.04 -2.84
N VAL A 105 6.35 13.76 -2.67
CA VAL A 105 6.62 13.12 -1.38
C VAL A 105 8.13 12.90 -1.15
N LYS A 106 9.00 13.54 -1.95
CA LYS A 106 10.48 13.43 -1.86
C LYS A 106 11.08 13.80 -0.51
N SER A 107 10.36 14.51 0.36
CA SER A 107 10.88 14.94 1.66
C SER A 107 11.03 13.78 2.66
N ASN A 108 10.33 12.66 2.46
CA ASN A 108 10.38 11.51 3.36
C ASN A 108 10.79 10.25 2.58
N SER A 109 12.00 9.77 2.85
CA SER A 109 12.57 8.59 2.23
C SER A 109 11.67 7.35 2.35
N LEU A 110 11.03 7.15 3.51
CA LEU A 110 10.13 5.99 3.73
C LEU A 110 8.90 6.03 2.83
N ALA A 111 8.35 7.22 2.58
CA ALA A 111 7.18 7.38 1.74
C ALA A 111 7.53 7.21 0.25
N VAL A 112 8.73 7.64 -0.18
CA VAL A 112 9.26 7.34 -1.51
C VAL A 112 9.43 5.83 -1.72
N LEU A 113 10.03 5.13 -0.75
CA LEU A 113 10.19 3.67 -0.80
C LEU A 113 8.84 2.96 -0.91
N LEU A 114 7.82 3.42 -0.17
CA LEU A 114 6.49 2.83 -0.19
C LEU A 114 5.76 3.08 -1.52
N CYS A 115 5.98 4.23 -2.17
CA CYS A 115 5.55 4.47 -3.56
C CYS A 115 6.23 3.49 -4.51
N ASP A 116 7.55 3.34 -4.44
CA ASP A 116 8.32 2.45 -5.32
C ASP A 116 7.89 0.98 -5.17
N ILE A 117 7.62 0.50 -3.94
CA ILE A 117 7.03 -0.83 -3.68
C ILE A 117 5.66 -0.95 -4.36
N THR A 118 4.82 0.07 -4.27
CA THR A 118 3.47 0.04 -4.85
C THR A 118 3.52 -0.02 -6.37
N ILE A 119 4.46 0.71 -6.99
CA ILE A 119 4.76 0.62 -8.43
C ILE A 119 5.23 -0.81 -8.77
N GLY A 120 6.13 -1.40 -7.98
CA GLY A 120 6.57 -2.78 -8.17
C GLY A 120 5.41 -3.79 -8.11
N LYS A 121 4.47 -3.61 -7.17
CA LYS A 121 3.26 -4.45 -7.07
C LYS A 121 2.37 -4.28 -8.31
N ALA A 122 2.23 -3.06 -8.82
CA ALA A 122 1.49 -2.79 -10.04
C ALA A 122 2.13 -3.50 -11.26
N TYR A 123 3.47 -3.45 -11.40
CA TYR A 123 4.17 -4.16 -12.47
C TYR A 123 4.01 -5.68 -12.39
N LEU A 124 4.02 -6.25 -11.18
CA LEU A 124 3.73 -7.68 -10.99
C LEU A 124 2.34 -8.06 -11.50
N VAL A 125 1.32 -7.24 -11.26
CA VAL A 125 -0.05 -7.47 -11.76
C VAL A 125 -0.09 -7.44 -13.29
N THR A 126 0.66 -6.53 -13.92
CA THR A 126 0.80 -6.48 -15.40
C THR A 126 1.71 -7.56 -15.98
N LYS A 127 2.28 -8.44 -15.15
CA LYS A 127 3.29 -9.44 -15.54
C LYS A 127 4.56 -8.85 -16.17
N ASN A 128 4.87 -7.59 -15.91
CA ASN A 128 6.12 -6.99 -16.35
C ASN A 128 7.24 -7.31 -15.35
N LEU A 129 7.81 -8.51 -15.50
CA LEU A 129 8.82 -9.05 -14.58
C LEU A 129 10.16 -8.32 -14.64
N LEU A 130 10.52 -7.77 -15.80
CA LEU A 130 11.79 -7.06 -15.99
C LEU A 130 11.85 -5.77 -15.16
N GLU A 131 10.79 -4.95 -15.23
CA GLU A 131 10.72 -3.70 -14.48
C GLU A 131 10.51 -3.95 -12.98
N ALA A 132 9.73 -4.97 -12.61
CA ALA A 132 9.59 -5.38 -11.22
C ALA A 132 10.94 -5.80 -10.60
N LYS A 133 11.78 -6.51 -11.37
CA LYS A 133 13.12 -6.92 -10.92
C LYS A 133 14.02 -5.72 -10.64
N LYS A 134 14.09 -4.75 -11.57
CA LYS A 134 14.90 -3.53 -11.40
C LYS A 134 14.49 -2.78 -10.14
N ILE A 135 13.19 -2.64 -9.90
CA ILE A 135 12.68 -1.98 -8.69
C ILE A 135 13.11 -2.73 -7.43
N ILE A 136 13.07 -4.07 -7.42
CA ILE A 136 13.49 -4.86 -6.25
C ILE A 136 15.01 -4.71 -6.02
N GLU A 137 15.83 -4.77 -7.06
CA GLU A 137 17.28 -4.59 -6.99
C GLU A 137 17.67 -3.17 -6.53
N ASP A 138 16.94 -2.15 -6.98
CA ASP A 138 17.15 -0.74 -6.57
C ASP A 138 16.69 -0.47 -5.13
N LEU A 139 15.73 -1.24 -4.63
CA LEU A 139 15.17 -1.09 -3.28
C LEU A 139 15.95 -1.88 -2.24
N ALA A 140 16.48 -3.06 -2.57
CA ALA A 140 17.22 -3.92 -1.65
C ALA A 140 18.32 -3.19 -0.84
N PRO A 141 19.28 -2.47 -1.45
CA PRO A 141 20.34 -1.79 -0.69
C PRO A 141 19.78 -0.68 0.20
N LYS A 142 18.69 -0.01 -0.22
CA LYS A 142 18.05 1.04 0.58
C LYS A 142 17.36 0.50 1.83
N PHE A 143 16.91 -0.76 1.80
CA PHE A 143 16.36 -1.43 2.97
C PHE A 143 17.44 -1.99 3.89
N ASP A 144 18.57 -2.43 3.32
CA ASP A 144 19.74 -2.89 4.09
C ASP A 144 20.45 -1.74 4.83
N GLU A 145 20.42 -0.52 4.28
CA GLU A 145 20.91 0.70 4.96
C GLU A 145 19.98 1.17 6.10
N LEU A 146 18.72 0.75 6.10
CA LEU A 146 17.73 1.12 7.12
C LEU A 146 17.77 0.12 8.28
N ASP A 147 18.57 0.43 9.30
CA ASP A 147 18.75 -0.38 10.52
C ASP A 147 17.47 -0.57 11.37
N HIS A 148 16.39 0.18 11.09
CA HIS A 148 15.14 0.09 11.84
C HIS A 148 14.07 -0.67 11.05
N LEU A 149 13.70 -1.85 11.56
CA LEU A 149 12.55 -2.61 11.09
C LEU A 149 11.30 -1.71 11.13
N THR A 150 10.81 -1.36 9.96
CA THR A 150 9.64 -0.49 9.79
C THR A 150 8.53 -1.28 9.10
N THR A 151 7.28 -0.82 9.21
CA THR A 151 6.14 -1.36 8.45
C THR A 151 6.35 -1.37 6.93
N VAL A 152 7.34 -0.63 6.43
CA VAL A 152 7.73 -0.62 5.01
C VAL A 152 8.52 -1.88 4.62
N HIS A 153 9.37 -2.42 5.52
CA HIS A 153 10.14 -3.65 5.27
C HIS A 153 9.23 -4.84 5.01
N SER A 154 8.14 -4.98 5.78
CA SER A 154 7.17 -6.06 5.54
C SER A 154 6.52 -5.94 4.14
N ARG A 155 6.19 -4.73 3.69
CA ARG A 155 5.63 -4.53 2.34
C ARG A 155 6.66 -4.81 1.23
N PHE A 156 7.94 -4.54 1.47
CA PHE A 156 9.02 -4.87 0.56
C PHE A 156 9.22 -6.38 0.45
N TYR A 157 9.35 -7.10 1.56
CA TYR A 157 9.52 -8.55 1.54
C TYR A 157 8.30 -9.28 0.97
N ASP A 158 7.09 -8.74 1.16
CA ASP A 158 5.88 -9.23 0.49
C ASP A 158 5.94 -9.03 -1.04
N LEU A 159 6.46 -7.90 -1.53
CA LEU A 159 6.68 -7.69 -2.97
C LEU A 159 7.74 -8.66 -3.51
N ALA A 160 8.89 -8.75 -2.85
CA ALA A 160 10.01 -9.58 -3.28
C ALA A 160 9.63 -11.06 -3.30
N SER A 161 8.98 -11.57 -2.24
CA SER A 161 8.47 -12.94 -2.20
C SER A 161 7.46 -13.20 -3.32
N ASN A 162 6.50 -12.31 -3.56
CA ASN A 162 5.57 -12.49 -4.67
C ASN A 162 6.26 -12.52 -6.04
N TYR A 163 7.29 -11.70 -6.25
CA TYR A 163 8.10 -11.74 -7.47
C TYR A 163 8.83 -13.08 -7.64
N TYR A 164 9.57 -13.54 -6.62
CA TYR A 164 10.31 -14.80 -6.69
C TYR A 164 9.41 -16.02 -6.82
N ARG A 165 8.20 -15.96 -6.25
CA ARG A 165 7.15 -16.98 -6.45
C ARG A 165 6.74 -17.08 -7.91
N VAL A 166 6.53 -15.95 -8.60
CA VAL A 166 6.16 -15.94 -10.02
C VAL A 166 7.33 -16.38 -10.91
N MET A 167 8.56 -16.03 -10.54
CA MET A 167 9.78 -16.45 -11.25
C MET A 167 10.11 -17.94 -11.06
N GLY A 168 9.54 -18.60 -10.06
CA GLY A 168 9.87 -19.99 -9.70
C GLY A 168 11.20 -20.15 -8.98
N ASN A 169 11.78 -19.08 -8.43
CA ASN A 169 12.98 -19.17 -7.60
C ASN A 169 12.60 -19.44 -6.14
N HIS A 170 12.53 -20.72 -5.79
CA HIS A 170 12.08 -21.18 -4.46
C HIS A 170 13.04 -20.80 -3.32
N SER A 171 14.35 -20.76 -3.59
CA SER A 171 15.37 -20.42 -2.59
C SER A 171 15.24 -18.97 -2.11
N GLU A 172 15.16 -18.02 -3.05
CA GLU A 172 14.99 -16.60 -2.74
C GLU A 172 13.60 -16.29 -2.18
N TYR A 173 12.58 -17.00 -2.67
CA TYR A 173 11.24 -16.91 -2.10
C TYR A 173 11.24 -17.27 -0.61
N TYR A 174 11.88 -18.38 -0.25
CA TYR A 174 11.94 -18.87 1.13
C TYR A 174 12.60 -17.86 2.07
N GLN A 175 13.78 -17.33 1.70
CA GLN A 175 14.49 -16.36 2.53
C GLN A 175 13.70 -15.06 2.73
N ASN A 176 13.12 -14.51 1.65
CA ASN A 176 12.34 -13.27 1.73
C ASN A 176 11.02 -13.48 2.48
N ALA A 177 10.39 -14.65 2.34
CA ALA A 177 9.18 -14.99 3.08
C ALA A 177 9.44 -15.17 4.59
N LEU A 178 10.59 -15.72 4.99
CA LEU A 178 11.00 -15.77 6.40
C LEU A 178 11.23 -14.36 6.98
N LYS A 179 11.96 -13.51 6.24
CA LYS A 179 12.16 -12.11 6.65
C LYS A 179 10.83 -11.37 6.81
N TYR A 180 9.87 -11.62 5.92
CA TYR A 180 8.51 -11.09 6.03
C TYR A 180 7.80 -11.54 7.31
N LEU A 181 7.86 -12.83 7.64
CA LEU A 181 7.27 -13.36 8.87
C LEU A 181 7.95 -12.81 10.12
N GLY A 182 9.26 -12.58 10.09
CA GLY A 182 9.98 -11.91 11.18
C GLY A 182 9.60 -10.44 11.38
N CYS A 183 9.03 -9.78 10.36
CA CYS A 183 8.62 -8.38 10.43
C CYS A 183 7.16 -8.17 10.88
N ILE A 184 6.34 -9.24 10.98
CA ILE A 184 4.91 -9.11 11.21
C ILE A 184 4.48 -9.84 12.47
N ASP A 185 3.64 -9.17 13.26
CA ASP A 185 2.90 -9.81 14.33
C ASP A 185 1.85 -10.77 13.75
N ASN A 186 1.95 -12.04 14.12
CA ASN A 186 1.03 -13.10 13.72
C ASN A 186 -0.44 -12.76 14.00
N SER A 187 -0.77 -11.83 14.89
CA SER A 187 -2.15 -11.41 15.16
C SER A 187 -2.82 -10.63 14.03
N SER A 188 -2.04 -10.06 13.10
CA SER A 188 -2.54 -9.16 12.05
C SER A 188 -3.01 -9.86 10.77
N ILE A 189 -2.60 -11.12 10.55
CA ILE A 189 -2.89 -11.87 9.31
C ILE A 189 -4.12 -12.78 9.51
N PRO A 190 -5.12 -12.76 8.59
CA PRO A 190 -6.25 -13.69 8.61
C PRO A 190 -5.79 -15.16 8.56
N LEU A 191 -6.51 -16.05 9.26
CA LEU A 191 -6.18 -17.48 9.33
C LEU A 191 -6.05 -18.15 7.94
N LYS A 192 -6.90 -17.76 6.99
CA LYS A 192 -6.84 -18.29 5.62
C LYS A 192 -5.55 -17.90 4.92
N GLU A 193 -5.14 -16.65 5.03
CA GLU A 193 -3.91 -16.16 4.40
C GLU A 193 -2.67 -16.76 5.07
N LYS A 194 -2.70 -16.99 6.39
CA LYS A 194 -1.65 -17.74 7.09
C LYS A 194 -1.48 -19.15 6.54
N ALA A 195 -2.59 -19.88 6.36
CA ALA A 195 -2.55 -21.24 5.83
C ALA A 195 -1.97 -21.28 4.41
N GLU A 196 -2.40 -20.36 3.54
CA GLU A 196 -1.85 -20.25 2.18
C GLU A 196 -0.35 -19.89 2.18
N ARG A 197 0.07 -18.96 3.03
CA ARG A 197 1.49 -18.58 3.15
C ARG A 197 2.33 -19.73 3.71
N ALA A 198 1.87 -20.41 4.76
CA ALA A 198 2.55 -21.57 5.34
C ALA A 198 2.67 -22.72 4.34
N PHE A 199 1.61 -22.98 3.56
CA PHE A 199 1.63 -23.98 2.49
C PHE A 199 2.67 -23.65 1.42
N ASN A 200 2.68 -22.41 0.93
CA ASN A 200 3.65 -21.96 -0.07
C ASN A 200 5.09 -21.97 0.46
N LEU A 201 5.29 -21.59 1.73
CA LEU A 201 6.59 -21.62 2.39
C LEU A 201 7.11 -23.06 2.53
N GLY A 202 6.26 -23.99 2.97
CA GLY A 202 6.60 -25.41 3.10
C GLY A 202 6.96 -26.03 1.75
N LEU A 203 6.20 -25.72 0.69
CA LEU A 203 6.54 -26.16 -0.67
C LEU A 203 7.88 -25.59 -1.14
N ALA A 204 8.11 -24.30 -0.92
CA ALA A 204 9.37 -23.67 -1.31
C ALA A 204 10.57 -24.25 -0.56
N ALA A 205 10.41 -24.58 0.73
CA ALA A 205 11.46 -25.25 1.50
C ALA A 205 11.79 -26.65 0.97
N LEU A 206 10.80 -27.40 0.48
CA LEU A 206 11.00 -28.72 -0.12
C LEU A 206 11.62 -28.67 -1.52
N LEU A 207 11.30 -27.62 -2.30
CA LEU A 207 11.75 -27.45 -3.67
C LEU A 207 13.08 -26.68 -3.79
N ALA A 208 13.50 -25.97 -2.73
CA ALA A 208 14.74 -25.21 -2.74
C ALA A 208 15.95 -26.13 -2.55
N GLU A 209 16.90 -26.04 -3.48
CA GLU A 209 18.14 -26.83 -3.45
C GLU A 209 19.07 -26.48 -2.27
N ASN A 210 18.88 -25.30 -1.66
CA ASN A 210 19.77 -24.73 -0.64
C ASN A 210 19.17 -24.65 0.77
N VAL A 211 17.98 -25.22 1.01
CA VAL A 211 17.33 -25.17 2.34
C VAL A 211 17.47 -26.53 3.02
N TYR A 212 18.44 -26.63 3.93
CA TYR A 212 18.72 -27.84 4.71
C TYR A 212 18.22 -27.75 6.16
N ASN A 213 17.81 -26.56 6.62
CA ASN A 213 17.32 -26.32 7.98
C ASN A 213 15.80 -26.08 7.98
N PHE A 214 15.04 -27.13 8.23
CA PHE A 214 13.59 -27.05 8.40
C PHE A 214 13.17 -26.63 9.82
N GLY A 215 14.12 -26.54 10.77
CA GLY A 215 13.84 -26.18 12.15
C GLY A 215 13.25 -24.78 12.31
N GLU A 216 13.65 -23.84 11.44
CA GLU A 216 13.14 -22.46 11.41
C GLU A 216 11.67 -22.37 11.00
N ILE A 217 11.11 -23.39 10.33
CA ILE A 217 9.71 -23.42 9.90
C ILE A 217 8.80 -23.99 11.00
N LEU A 218 9.36 -24.83 11.88
CA LEU A 218 8.62 -25.56 12.90
C LEU A 218 8.47 -24.78 14.22
N GLN A 219 9.19 -23.68 14.39
CA GLN A 219 9.09 -22.77 15.54
C GLN A 219 8.05 -21.68 15.30
#